data_AF-A0A7S1VF25-F1
#
_entry.id   AF-A0A7S1VF25-F1
#
_cell.length_a   1.000
_cell.length_b   1.000
_cell.length_c   1.000
_cell.angle_alpha   90.00
_cell.angle_beta   90.00
_cell.angle_gamma   90.00
#
_symmetry.space_group_name_H-M   'P 1'
#
loop_
_entity.id
_entity.type
_entity.pdbx_description
1 polymer ?
#
loop_
_entity_poly.entity_id
_entity_poly.type
_entity_poly.pdbx_seq_one_letter_code
_entity_poly.pdbx_strand_id
1 'polypeptide(L)'
;MEAFHDLYAQAYDFLVAISEPVARPEYLHQYTLTPYSLYAAVATNIETERIIQILERLSKNKLPKEVSQFIRDCTCKYGKAKLVLKHNKFYVESEYPMVLRELLRDPTIAQARVKEDAGTANLDQDGFTVQTKAEEMKENLQMLEEESDEEEEETPDKKPSTVVSFQVKGDAVEQVKRQAIEIDYPLMEEYDFRN
;
A
#
# COMPACT_ATOMS: atom_id res chain seq x y z
N MET A 1 16.11 -14.60 -18.02
CA MET A 1 15.20 -14.67 -19.18
C MET A 1 16.02 -14.83 -20.44
N GLU A 2 15.63 -15.75 -21.32
CA GLU A 2 16.25 -15.96 -22.63
C GLU A 2 15.65 -15.00 -23.65
N ALA A 3 16.48 -14.14 -24.25
CA ALA A 3 16.03 -13.13 -25.20
C ALA A 3 15.70 -13.70 -26.60
N PHE A 4 16.11 -14.93 -26.87
CA PHE A 4 15.96 -15.62 -28.16
C PHE A 4 14.75 -16.55 -28.24
N HIS A 5 13.97 -16.68 -27.17
CA HIS A 5 12.80 -17.56 -27.14
C HIS A 5 11.56 -16.86 -27.73
N ASP A 6 10.68 -17.59 -28.42
CA ASP A 6 9.45 -17.04 -29.03
C ASP A 6 8.49 -16.34 -28.03
N LEU A 7 8.60 -16.67 -26.74
CA LEU A 7 7.78 -16.09 -25.67
C LEU A 7 8.47 -14.88 -25.01
N TYR A 8 9.60 -14.41 -25.56
CA TYR A 8 10.39 -13.31 -25.02
C TYR A 8 9.55 -12.07 -24.77
N ALA A 9 8.74 -11.63 -25.73
CA ALA A 9 7.92 -10.43 -25.57
C ALA A 9 6.99 -10.52 -24.35
N GLN A 10 6.29 -11.65 -24.21
CA GLN A 10 5.39 -11.87 -23.07
C GLN A 10 6.15 -11.94 -21.73
N ALA A 11 7.30 -12.61 -21.71
CA ALA A 11 8.12 -12.72 -20.51
C ALA A 11 8.78 -11.39 -20.14
N TYR A 12 9.18 -10.59 -21.13
CA TYR A 12 9.79 -9.29 -20.97
C TYR A 12 8.81 -8.30 -20.34
N ASP A 13 7.63 -8.15 -20.94
CA ASP A 13 6.59 -7.24 -20.44
C ASP A 13 6.19 -7.61 -19.02
N PHE A 14 6.04 -8.90 -18.75
CA PHE A 14 5.74 -9.39 -17.40
C PHE A 14 6.87 -9.09 -16.40
N LEU A 15 8.11 -9.44 -16.73
CA LEU A 15 9.25 -9.20 -15.82
C LEU A 15 9.50 -7.72 -15.57
N VAL A 16 9.32 -6.86 -16.58
CA VAL A 16 9.42 -5.40 -16.41
C VAL A 16 8.37 -4.89 -15.42
N ALA A 17 7.17 -5.47 -15.40
CA ALA A 17 6.12 -5.05 -14.48
C ALA A 17 6.36 -5.50 -13.03
N ILE A 18 7.04 -6.64 -12.79
CA ILE A 18 7.13 -7.23 -11.44
C ILE A 18 8.54 -7.25 -10.84
N SER A 19 9.58 -6.94 -11.62
CA SER A 19 10.98 -7.15 -11.21
C SER A 19 11.90 -6.05 -11.74
N GLU A 20 13.04 -5.90 -11.07
CA GLU A 20 14.06 -4.93 -11.46
C GLU A 20 15.11 -5.57 -12.38
N PRO A 21 15.51 -4.91 -13.48
CA PRO A 21 16.55 -5.42 -14.37
C PRO A 21 17.94 -5.24 -13.75
N VAL A 22 18.73 -6.31 -13.71
CA VAL A 22 20.13 -6.28 -13.24
C VAL A 22 21.09 -6.17 -14.43
N ALA A 23 20.90 -7.02 -15.44
CA ALA A 23 21.73 -7.04 -16.64
C ALA A 23 20.91 -7.46 -17.86
N ARG A 24 21.18 -6.84 -19.02
CA ARG A 24 20.50 -7.13 -20.29
C ARG A 24 21.50 -7.34 -21.44
N PRO A 25 22.36 -8.38 -21.38
CA PRO A 25 23.22 -8.76 -22.49
C PRO A 25 22.38 -9.40 -23.61
N GLU A 26 23.01 -9.65 -24.77
CA GLU A 26 22.33 -10.04 -26.01
C GLU A 26 21.40 -11.28 -25.90
N TYR A 27 21.77 -12.29 -25.11
CA TYR A 27 21.03 -13.57 -25.07
C TYR A 27 20.33 -13.88 -23.75
N LEU A 28 20.83 -13.38 -22.62
CA LEU A 28 20.39 -13.78 -21.28
C LEU A 28 20.23 -12.60 -20.33
N HIS A 29 19.00 -12.16 -20.13
CA HIS A 29 18.71 -11.07 -19.21
C HIS A 29 18.56 -11.57 -17.78
N GLN A 30 19.09 -10.82 -16.82
CA GLN A 30 18.98 -11.05 -15.40
C GLN A 30 18.05 -10.01 -14.77
N TYR A 31 17.11 -10.50 -13.98
CA TYR A 31 16.16 -9.69 -13.21
C TYR A 31 16.20 -10.15 -11.77
N THR A 32 15.85 -9.26 -10.86
CA THR A 32 15.73 -9.54 -9.43
C THR A 32 14.35 -9.12 -8.93
N LEU A 33 13.73 -9.98 -8.12
CA LEU A 33 12.51 -9.63 -7.41
C LEU A 33 12.91 -8.94 -6.12
N THR A 34 12.43 -7.72 -5.92
CA THR A 34 12.60 -6.95 -4.68
C THR A 34 11.23 -6.74 -4.05
N PRO A 35 11.16 -6.44 -2.74
CA PRO A 35 9.90 -6.02 -2.14
C PRO A 35 9.32 -4.79 -2.88
N TYR A 36 10.17 -3.84 -3.26
CA TYR A 36 9.77 -2.63 -3.99
C TYR A 36 9.16 -2.91 -5.36
N SER A 37 9.75 -3.83 -6.14
CA SER A 37 9.22 -4.19 -7.45
C SER A 37 7.87 -4.89 -7.35
N LEU A 38 7.66 -5.70 -6.30
CA LEU A 38 6.39 -6.36 -6.02
C LEU A 38 5.33 -5.38 -5.50
N TYR A 39 5.71 -4.41 -4.66
CA TYR A 39 4.83 -3.33 -4.23
C TYR A 39 4.33 -2.50 -5.41
N ALA A 40 5.24 -2.15 -6.33
CA ALA A 40 4.88 -1.46 -7.57
C ALA A 40 3.92 -2.30 -8.44
N ALA A 41 4.15 -3.61 -8.55
CA ALA A 41 3.26 -4.50 -9.30
C ALA A 41 1.83 -4.50 -8.74
N VAL A 42 1.67 -4.59 -7.42
CA VAL A 42 0.34 -4.54 -6.77
C VAL A 42 -0.31 -3.17 -6.95
N ALA A 43 0.47 -2.08 -6.87
CA ALA A 43 -0.01 -0.72 -7.16
C ALA A 43 -0.60 -0.59 -8.58
N THR A 44 -0.05 -1.35 -9.54
CA THR A 44 -0.56 -1.43 -10.92
C THR A 44 -1.70 -2.45 -11.11
N ASN A 45 -2.35 -2.88 -10.03
CA ASN A 45 -3.43 -3.87 -10.01
C ASN A 45 -3.06 -5.25 -10.55
N ILE A 46 -1.81 -5.68 -10.37
CA ILE A 46 -1.41 -7.06 -10.66
C ILE A 46 -1.65 -7.93 -9.42
N GLU A 47 -2.56 -8.89 -9.54
CA GLU A 47 -2.92 -9.79 -8.44
C GLU A 47 -1.78 -10.76 -8.05
N THR A 48 -1.60 -11.00 -6.76
CA THR A 48 -0.58 -11.91 -6.21
C THR A 48 -0.59 -13.30 -6.83
N GLU A 49 -1.76 -13.94 -6.90
CA GLU A 49 -1.89 -15.30 -7.47
C GLU A 49 -1.55 -15.30 -8.95
N ARG A 50 -1.86 -14.22 -9.66
CA ARG A 50 -1.57 -14.08 -11.07
C ARG A 50 -0.06 -14.03 -11.33
N ILE A 51 0.68 -13.34 -10.47
CA ILE A 51 2.16 -13.30 -10.53
C ILE A 51 2.72 -14.72 -10.43
N ILE A 52 2.27 -15.49 -9.43
CA ILE A 52 2.75 -16.86 -9.18
C ILE A 52 2.41 -17.78 -10.35
N GLN A 53 1.17 -17.74 -10.86
CA GLN A 53 0.74 -18.56 -11.99
C GLN A 53 1.54 -18.27 -13.27
N ILE A 54 1.82 -17.01 -13.56
CA ILE A 54 2.59 -16.63 -14.74
C ILE A 54 4.05 -17.07 -14.57
N LEU A 55 4.64 -16.91 -13.38
CA LEU A 55 5.99 -17.41 -13.08
C LEU A 55 6.08 -18.93 -13.26
N GLU A 56 5.11 -19.69 -12.75
CA GLU A 56 5.07 -21.15 -12.94
C GLU A 56 4.93 -21.54 -14.42
N ARG A 57 4.16 -20.77 -15.20
CA ARG A 57 3.96 -21.04 -16.64
C ARG A 57 5.17 -20.69 -17.49
N LEU A 58 5.87 -19.60 -17.18
CA LEU A 58 7.03 -19.11 -17.94
C LEU A 58 8.35 -19.74 -17.47
N SER A 59 8.39 -20.28 -16.26
CA SER A 59 9.61 -20.90 -15.72
C SER A 59 9.85 -22.27 -16.32
N LYS A 60 11.08 -22.50 -16.80
CA LYS A 60 11.55 -23.83 -17.23
C LYS A 60 11.81 -24.78 -16.05
N ASN A 61 11.98 -24.22 -14.85
CA ASN A 61 12.21 -24.97 -13.62
C ASN A 61 10.98 -24.87 -12.71
N LYS A 62 10.79 -25.83 -11.81
CA LYS A 62 9.76 -25.70 -10.77
C LYS A 62 10.07 -24.48 -9.91
N LEU A 63 9.05 -23.65 -9.70
CA LEU A 63 9.17 -22.47 -8.85
C LEU A 63 9.40 -22.93 -7.39
N PRO A 64 10.49 -22.49 -6.74
CA PRO A 64 10.72 -22.81 -5.33
C PRO A 64 9.60 -22.22 -4.45
N LYS A 65 9.21 -22.94 -3.40
CA LYS A 65 8.12 -22.51 -2.50
C LYS A 65 8.46 -21.20 -1.79
N GLU A 66 9.74 -20.98 -1.54
CA GLU A 66 10.30 -19.79 -0.92
C GLU A 66 9.98 -18.53 -1.74
N VAL A 67 10.03 -18.64 -3.07
CA VAL A 67 9.69 -17.52 -3.96
C VAL A 67 8.20 -17.22 -3.92
N SER A 68 7.36 -18.26 -3.97
CA SER A 68 5.90 -18.08 -3.85
C SER A 68 5.49 -17.50 -2.50
N GLN A 69 6.15 -17.93 -1.42
CA GLN A 69 5.92 -17.39 -0.08
C GLN A 69 6.37 -15.93 0.02
N PHE A 70 7.56 -15.61 -0.49
CA PHE A 70 8.08 -14.24 -0.53
C PHE A 70 7.14 -13.27 -1.27
N ILE A 71 6.60 -13.69 -2.42
CA ILE A 71 5.63 -12.90 -3.19
C ILE A 71 4.35 -12.67 -2.37
N ARG A 72 3.82 -13.72 -1.72
CA ARG A 72 2.63 -13.60 -0.85
C ARG A 72 2.87 -12.68 0.33
N ASP A 73 4.02 -12.79 0.99
CA ASP A 73 4.34 -12.01 2.18
C ASP A 73 4.48 -10.52 1.86
N CYS A 74 5.14 -10.18 0.74
CA CYS A 74 5.26 -8.80 0.30
C CYS A 74 3.90 -8.22 -0.11
N THR A 75 3.17 -8.93 -0.97
CA THR A 75 1.90 -8.41 -1.52
C THR A 75 0.77 -8.31 -0.49
N CYS A 76 0.74 -9.19 0.52
CA CYS A 76 -0.26 -9.14 1.60
C CYS A 76 -0.08 -7.95 2.56
N LYS A 77 1.12 -7.40 2.72
CA LYS A 77 1.37 -6.25 3.61
C LYS A 77 1.16 -4.92 2.90
N TYR A 78 1.29 -4.91 1.57
CA TYR A 78 1.07 -3.73 0.74
C TYR A 78 -0.37 -3.21 0.82
N GLY A 79 -0.54 -1.89 0.77
CA GLY A 79 -1.86 -1.23 0.74
C GLY A 79 -2.64 -1.28 2.04
N LYS A 80 -2.06 -1.82 3.12
CA LYS A 80 -2.72 -1.86 4.43
C LYS A 80 -2.65 -0.56 5.20
N ALA A 81 -1.69 0.30 4.92
CA ALA A 81 -1.53 1.60 5.56
C ALA A 81 -1.30 2.69 4.52
N LYS A 82 -2.00 3.82 4.68
CA LYS A 82 -1.89 5.00 3.84
C LYS A 82 -1.39 6.18 4.68
N LEU A 83 -0.59 7.04 4.07
CA LEU A 83 -0.18 8.33 4.59
C LEU A 83 -0.97 9.39 3.82
N VAL A 84 -1.82 10.12 4.54
CA VAL A 84 -2.66 11.18 3.97
C VAL A 84 -2.27 12.54 4.53
N LEU A 85 -2.42 13.57 3.70
CA LEU A 85 -2.26 14.96 4.11
C LEU A 85 -3.66 15.60 4.19
N LYS A 86 -4.16 15.83 5.40
CA LYS A 86 -5.45 16.50 5.66
C LYS A 86 -5.18 17.81 6.39
N HIS A 87 -5.68 18.94 5.89
CA HIS A 87 -5.55 20.26 6.54
C HIS A 87 -4.10 20.63 6.93
N ASN A 88 -3.13 20.41 6.03
CA ASN A 88 -1.70 20.62 6.27
C ASN A 88 -1.10 19.82 7.45
N LYS A 89 -1.73 18.68 7.79
CA LYS A 89 -1.30 17.73 8.82
C LYS A 89 -1.23 16.32 8.22
N PHE A 90 -0.21 15.57 8.62
CA PHE A 90 -0.01 14.20 8.16
C PHE A 90 -0.69 13.20 9.08
N TYR A 91 -1.45 12.28 8.50
CA TYR A 91 -2.11 11.19 9.20
C TYR A 91 -1.72 9.86 8.57
N VAL A 92 -1.47 8.85 9.40
CA VAL A 92 -1.33 7.47 8.95
C VAL A 92 -2.64 6.77 9.24
N GLU A 93 -3.27 6.22 8.20
CA GLU A 93 -4.59 5.61 8.26
C GLU A 93 -4.56 4.16 7.79
N SER A 94 -5.45 3.35 8.32
CA SER A 94 -5.59 1.94 7.94
C SER A 94 -7.00 1.45 8.24
N GLU A 95 -7.51 0.57 7.38
CA GLU A 95 -8.71 -0.23 7.68
C GLU A 95 -8.43 -1.35 8.71
N TYR A 96 -7.15 -1.60 9.01
CA TYR A 96 -6.70 -2.67 9.88
C TYR A 96 -6.02 -2.10 11.13
N PRO A 97 -6.72 -1.99 12.27
CA PRO A 97 -6.13 -1.45 13.50
C PRO A 97 -4.89 -2.20 13.98
N MET A 98 -4.79 -3.50 13.68
CA MET A 98 -3.62 -4.31 14.02
C MET A 98 -2.34 -3.81 13.33
N VAL A 99 -2.45 -3.27 12.12
CA VAL A 99 -1.31 -2.73 11.37
C VAL A 99 -0.80 -1.46 12.01
N LEU A 100 -1.68 -0.53 12.39
CA LEU A 100 -1.27 0.69 13.09
C LEU A 100 -0.67 0.39 14.46
N ARG A 101 -1.20 -0.61 15.18
CA ARG A 101 -0.60 -1.09 16.44
C ARG A 101 0.81 -1.62 16.21
N GLU A 102 1.02 -2.35 15.13
CA GLU A 102 2.34 -2.88 14.77
C GLU A 102 3.32 -1.76 14.39
N LEU A 103 2.88 -0.76 13.61
CA LEU A 103 3.66 0.45 13.32
C LEU A 103 4.06 1.20 14.60
N LEU A 104 3.13 1.34 15.56
CA LEU A 104 3.40 2.02 16.83
C LEU A 104 4.23 1.21 17.83
N ARG A 105 4.53 -0.07 17.58
CA ARG A 105 5.53 -0.80 18.37
C ARG A 105 6.93 -0.30 18.09
N ASP A 106 7.17 0.28 16.92
CA ASP A 106 8.45 0.88 16.59
C ASP A 106 8.63 2.21 17.36
N PRO A 107 9.74 2.38 18.11
CA PRO A 107 9.95 3.57 18.92
C PRO A 107 10.07 4.85 18.09
N THR A 108 10.56 4.77 16.85
CA THR A 108 10.74 5.93 15.96
C THR A 108 9.39 6.46 15.52
N ILE A 109 8.49 5.57 15.10
CA ILE A 109 7.13 5.91 14.68
C ILE A 109 6.31 6.39 15.90
N ALA A 110 6.46 5.72 17.04
CA ALA A 110 5.78 6.11 18.28
C ALA A 110 6.15 7.51 18.78
N GLN A 111 7.41 7.93 18.62
CA GLN A 111 7.87 9.28 18.99
C GLN A 111 7.40 10.37 18.01
N ALA A 112 7.18 9.99 16.75
CA ALA A 112 6.68 10.87 15.72
C ALA A 112 5.16 11.14 15.84
N ARG A 113 4.43 10.30 16.58
CA ARG A 113 3.00 10.46 16.85
C ARG A 113 2.73 11.74 17.64
N VAL A 114 1.80 12.55 17.13
CA VAL A 114 1.24 13.68 17.88
C VAL A 114 0.11 13.13 18.74
N LYS A 115 0.17 13.37 20.06
CA LYS A 115 -0.96 13.12 20.95
C LYS A 115 -1.89 14.32 20.83
N GLU A 116 -3.07 14.14 20.25
CA GLU A 116 -4.11 15.16 20.30
C GLU A 116 -4.67 15.25 21.72
N ASP A 117 -4.90 16.48 22.20
CA ASP A 117 -5.60 16.72 23.46
C ASP A 117 -7.05 16.22 23.35
N ALA A 118 -7.53 15.60 24.43
CA ALA A 118 -8.72 14.73 24.53
C ALA A 118 -10.10 15.42 24.31
N GLY A 119 -10.21 16.36 23.37
CA GLY A 119 -11.38 17.23 23.22
C GLY A 119 -12.32 16.95 22.04
N THR A 120 -11.88 16.28 20.95
CA THR A 120 -12.60 16.43 19.66
C THR A 120 -12.76 15.19 18.78
N ALA A 121 -12.36 13.98 19.19
CA ALA A 121 -12.49 12.79 18.34
C ALA A 121 -12.95 11.53 19.09
N ASN A 122 -13.67 10.64 18.40
CA ASN A 122 -13.94 9.27 18.85
C ASN A 122 -12.61 8.50 18.92
N LEU A 123 -11.94 8.55 20.06
CA LEU A 123 -10.68 7.87 20.31
C LEU A 123 -10.94 6.42 20.74
N ASP A 124 -10.28 5.45 20.10
CA ASP A 124 -10.26 4.06 20.59
C ASP A 124 -9.37 3.93 21.85
N GLN A 125 -9.38 2.76 22.50
CA GLN A 125 -8.59 2.47 23.72
C GLN A 125 -7.07 2.70 23.55
N ASP A 126 -6.57 2.69 22.31
CA ASP A 126 -5.17 2.95 21.94
C ASP A 126 -4.90 4.41 21.51
N GLY A 127 -5.92 5.28 21.58
CA GLY A 127 -5.89 6.68 21.17
C GLY A 127 -5.86 6.90 19.66
N PHE A 128 -6.32 5.93 18.87
CA PHE A 128 -6.54 6.13 17.44
C PHE A 128 -7.81 6.92 17.20
N THR A 129 -7.77 7.83 16.24
CA THR A 129 -8.96 8.51 15.74
C THR A 129 -9.74 7.51 14.89
N VAL A 130 -10.99 7.23 15.28
CA VAL A 130 -11.86 6.30 14.57
C VAL A 130 -12.81 7.11 13.69
N GLN A 131 -12.74 6.92 12.38
CA GLN A 131 -13.68 7.50 11.42
C GLN A 131 -14.38 6.36 10.67
N THR A 132 -15.70 6.44 10.51
CA THR A 132 -16.40 5.52 9.60
C THR A 132 -16.25 6.00 8.16
N LYS A 133 -16.17 5.09 7.18
CA LYS A 133 -16.17 5.47 5.75
C LYS A 133 -17.33 6.39 5.36
N ALA A 134 -18.49 6.26 6.03
CA ALA A 134 -19.63 7.15 5.82
C ALA A 134 -19.38 8.58 6.34
N GLU A 135 -18.64 8.73 7.45
CA GLU A 135 -18.22 10.03 7.97
C GLU A 135 -17.08 10.64 7.14
N GLU A 136 -16.08 9.85 6.70
CA GLU A 136 -15.05 10.31 5.75
C GLU A 136 -15.66 10.72 4.41
N MET A 137 -16.57 9.91 3.86
CA MET A 137 -17.22 10.23 2.59
C MET A 137 -18.12 11.44 2.74
N LYS A 138 -18.80 11.62 3.88
CA LYS A 138 -19.59 12.82 4.16
C LYS A 138 -18.73 14.06 4.41
N GLU A 139 -17.60 13.94 5.10
CA GLU A 139 -16.65 15.05 5.31
C GLU A 139 -16.01 15.47 3.98
N ASN A 140 -15.59 14.50 3.16
CA ASN A 140 -15.11 14.73 1.81
C ASN A 140 -16.22 15.35 0.93
N LEU A 141 -17.43 14.79 0.93
CA LEU A 141 -18.56 15.26 0.10
C LEU A 141 -19.07 16.64 0.54
N GLN A 142 -19.03 16.93 1.84
CA GLN A 142 -19.41 18.25 2.39
C GLN A 142 -18.36 19.33 2.07
N MET A 143 -17.13 18.92 1.72
CA MET A 143 -16.13 19.81 1.10
C MET A 143 -16.24 19.91 -0.43
N LEU A 144 -17.09 19.07 -1.07
CA LEU A 144 -17.36 19.05 -2.52
C LEU A 144 -18.63 19.81 -2.93
N GLU A 145 -19.20 20.65 -2.07
CA GLU A 145 -20.27 21.56 -2.50
C GLU A 145 -19.73 22.67 -3.43
N GLU A 146 -19.40 22.28 -4.66
CA GLU A 146 -19.75 22.95 -5.91
C GLU A 146 -19.66 21.89 -7.05
N GLU A 147 -20.84 21.38 -7.44
CA GLU A 147 -21.17 20.64 -8.68
C GLU A 147 -20.70 19.18 -8.84
N SER A 148 -21.58 18.23 -8.47
CA SER A 148 -22.23 17.30 -9.43
C SER A 148 -23.11 16.27 -8.70
N ASP A 149 -24.42 16.31 -8.96
CA ASP A 149 -25.37 15.25 -8.63
C ASP A 149 -25.12 14.05 -9.56
N GLU A 150 -24.22 13.14 -9.17
CA GLU A 150 -24.19 11.78 -9.71
C GLU A 150 -24.41 10.80 -8.54
N GLU A 151 -25.64 10.29 -8.46
CA GLU A 151 -25.99 9.16 -7.60
C GLU A 151 -25.26 7.91 -8.12
N GLU A 152 -24.10 7.58 -7.55
CA GLU A 152 -23.52 6.23 -7.72
C GLU A 152 -24.36 5.22 -6.93
N GLU A 153 -24.93 4.23 -7.63
CA GLU A 153 -25.71 3.14 -7.03
C GLU A 153 -24.85 2.32 -6.03
N GLU A 154 -25.20 2.38 -4.75
CA GLU A 154 -24.62 1.55 -3.70
C GLU A 154 -24.91 0.06 -3.92
N THR A 155 -23.88 -0.75 -4.15
CA THR A 155 -23.98 -2.22 -4.02
C THR A 155 -24.02 -2.61 -2.53
N PRO A 156 -25.05 -3.33 -2.03
CA PRO A 156 -25.37 -3.39 -0.61
C PRO A 156 -24.68 -4.54 0.17
N ASP A 157 -23.37 -4.74 0.04
CA ASP A 157 -22.70 -5.89 0.69
C ASP A 157 -21.26 -5.66 1.22
N LYS A 158 -20.88 -4.42 1.56
CA LYS A 158 -19.67 -4.17 2.37
C LYS A 158 -20.06 -3.52 3.69
N LYS A 159 -19.84 -4.22 4.82
CA LYS A 159 -19.90 -3.64 6.17
C LYS A 159 -19.13 -2.31 6.17
N PRO A 160 -19.60 -1.25 6.87
CA PRO A 160 -18.87 0.01 6.95
C PRO A 160 -17.48 -0.29 7.52
N SER A 161 -16.46 -0.16 6.68
CA SER A 161 -15.08 -0.36 7.11
C SER A 161 -14.73 0.82 8.00
N THR A 162 -14.42 0.53 9.26
CA THR A 162 -13.95 1.53 10.21
C THR A 162 -12.50 1.81 9.90
N VAL A 163 -12.18 3.05 9.54
CA VAL A 163 -10.80 3.48 9.32
C VAL A 163 -10.29 4.06 10.64
N VAL A 164 -9.12 3.61 11.05
CA VAL A 164 -8.41 4.17 12.20
C VAL A 164 -7.23 5.00 11.71
N SER A 165 -6.92 6.09 12.40
CA SER A 165 -5.80 6.94 12.05
C SER A 165 -5.07 7.52 13.26
N PHE A 166 -3.82 7.94 13.07
CA PHE A 166 -3.09 8.78 14.02
C PHE A 166 -2.29 9.86 13.31
N GLN A 167 -2.16 11.02 13.96
CA GLN A 167 -1.40 12.14 13.42
C GLN A 167 0.11 11.96 13.63
N VAL A 168 0.90 12.37 12.64
CA VAL A 168 2.37 12.38 12.64
C VAL A 168 2.90 13.80 12.48
N LYS A 169 4.02 14.12 13.15
CA LYS A 169 4.72 15.40 12.98
C LYS A 169 5.28 15.54 11.56
N GLY A 170 5.07 16.69 10.92
CA GLY A 170 5.54 16.97 9.55
C GLY A 170 7.04 16.74 9.36
N ASP A 171 7.87 17.18 10.31
CA ASP A 171 9.33 17.03 10.24
C ASP A 171 9.81 15.57 10.32
N ALA A 172 8.98 14.67 10.87
CA ALA A 172 9.30 13.26 11.08
C ALA A 172 8.69 12.33 10.02
N VAL A 173 7.96 12.87 9.04
CA VAL A 173 7.26 12.09 8.01
C VAL A 173 8.22 11.20 7.22
N GLU A 174 9.33 11.76 6.75
CA GLU A 174 10.33 11.00 5.98
C GLU A 174 10.97 9.87 6.80
N GLN A 175 11.17 10.10 8.10
CA GLN A 175 11.68 9.06 9.00
C GLN A 175 10.64 7.95 9.20
N VAL A 176 9.37 8.31 9.38
CA VAL A 176 8.27 7.35 9.52
C VAL A 176 8.11 6.53 8.25
N LYS A 177 8.18 7.14 7.05
CA LYS A 177 8.13 6.42 5.76
C LYS A 177 9.25 5.39 5.66
N ARG A 178 10.49 5.82 5.93
CA ARG A 178 11.65 4.93 5.88
C ARG A 178 11.51 3.78 6.88
N GLN A 179 11.11 4.07 8.10
CA GLN A 179 10.96 3.05 9.13
C GLN A 179 9.80 2.09 8.82
N ALA A 180 8.71 2.59 8.25
CA ALA A 180 7.57 1.79 7.83
C ALA A 180 7.96 0.79 6.72
N ILE A 181 8.86 1.18 5.81
CA ILE A 181 9.44 0.27 4.81
C ILE A 181 10.31 -0.81 5.47
N GLU A 182 11.14 -0.45 6.45
CA GLU A 182 12.03 -1.41 7.16
C GLU A 182 11.25 -2.47 7.96
N ILE A 183 10.00 -2.16 8.38
CA ILE A 183 9.10 -3.10 9.07
C ILE A 183 8.12 -3.80 8.11
N ASP A 184 8.37 -3.73 6.79
CA ASP A 184 7.56 -4.29 5.71
C ASP A 184 6.13 -3.74 5.59
N TYR A 185 5.86 -2.53 6.07
CA TYR A 185 4.58 -1.83 5.91
C TYR A 185 4.79 -0.54 5.12
N PRO A 186 5.06 -0.61 3.81
CA PRO A 186 5.19 0.59 2.99
C PRO A 186 3.91 1.41 3.04
N LEU A 187 4.04 2.71 3.34
CA LEU A 187 2.92 3.63 3.37
C LEU A 187 2.60 4.10 1.95
N MET A 188 1.35 3.94 1.52
CA MET A 188 0.88 4.55 0.27
C MET A 188 0.64 6.04 0.49
N GLU A 189 1.19 6.87 -0.39
CA GLU A 189 0.97 8.32 -0.35
C GLU A 189 -0.27 8.66 -1.17
N GLU A 190 -1.30 9.16 -0.49
CA GLU A 190 -2.45 9.77 -1.15
C GLU A 190 -2.37 11.28 -0.93
N TYR A 191 -2.24 12.01 -2.03
CA TYR A 191 -2.34 13.46 -2.03
C TYR A 191 -3.80 13.82 -2.28
N ASP A 192 -4.38 14.61 -1.36
CA ASP A 192 -5.69 15.20 -1.57
C ASP A 192 -5.53 16.38 -2.56
N PHE A 193 -5.83 16.11 -3.83
CA PHE A 193 -5.72 17.09 -4.92
C PHE A 193 -6.78 18.21 -4.86
N ARG A 194 -7.70 18.17 -3.89
CA ARG A 194 -8.85 19.08 -3.83
C ARG A 194 -8.65 20.31 -2.93
N ASN A 195 -7.44 20.52 -2.40
CA ASN A 195 -7.06 21.77 -1.71
C ASN A 195 -6.16 22.67 -2.56
#